data_AF-A0A371ML66-F1
#
_entry.id   AF-A0A371ML66-F1
#
_cell.length_a   1.000
_cell.length_b   1.000
_cell.length_c   1.000
_cell.angle_alpha   90.00
_cell.angle_beta   90.00
_cell.angle_gamma   90.00
#
_symmetry.space_group_name_H-M   'P 1'
#
loop_
_entity.id
_entity.type
_entity.pdbx_description
1 polymer ?
#
loop_
_entity_poly.entity_id
_entity_poly.type
_entity_poly.pdbx_seq_one_letter_code
_entity_poly.pdbx_strand_id
1 'polypeptide(L)'
;MTDPSSREDDVVDAVVETLCAAAPSIRAGLPGRRVYEEGTNPSGERQLEADTYADELLLKRLRPLDGVGQYASEERAEVIDIGEGVSVALDPLDGSTNLKPNNVMGTLYSIYDEPLPTGGENLLAAGYILYGPVTTLVAARDGVVSEYILESGIKRPLREELTLPDDPAIFSFGGRANHWFDEFETFARETERTEGMKLRYGGSMIGDVNQILHYGGIFAYPAQTDAPSGKLRQQFEGFPIGYIIECAGGRSSDGEQSLLSGTPDGIHDRVPVYVGNDSLVESLEARLG
;
A
#
# COMPACT_ATOMS: atom_id res chain seq x y z
N MET A 1 20.88 27.79 -10.81
CA MET A 1 19.42 27.62 -11.00
C MET A 1 19.27 26.14 -11.25
N THR A 2 19.01 25.37 -10.20
CA THR A 2 18.73 23.93 -10.29
C THR A 2 17.40 23.75 -11.02
N ASP A 3 17.30 22.70 -11.83
CA ASP A 3 16.09 22.34 -12.56
C ASP A 3 14.99 21.99 -11.53
N PRO A 4 13.78 22.56 -11.59
CA PRO A 4 12.72 22.24 -10.65
C PRO A 4 12.48 20.73 -10.50
N SER A 5 12.57 19.96 -11.59
CA SER A 5 12.47 18.48 -11.58
C SER A 5 13.56 17.84 -10.71
N SER A 6 14.81 18.25 -10.88
CA SER A 6 15.93 17.71 -10.08
C SER A 6 15.78 17.96 -8.58
N ARG A 7 15.10 19.03 -8.18
CA ARG A 7 14.87 19.34 -6.76
C ARG A 7 13.75 18.48 -6.18
N GLU A 8 12.70 18.22 -6.95
CA GLU A 8 11.63 17.32 -6.55
C GLU A 8 12.16 15.88 -6.41
N ASP A 9 13.02 15.46 -7.35
CA ASP A 9 13.69 14.16 -7.29
C ASP A 9 14.49 13.98 -6.00
N ASP A 10 15.27 15.00 -5.62
CA ASP A 10 16.04 15.02 -4.38
C ASP A 10 15.13 14.92 -3.14
N VAL A 11 13.94 15.52 -3.17
CA VAL A 11 12.96 15.47 -2.06
C VAL A 11 12.35 14.08 -1.96
N VAL A 12 11.91 13.49 -3.06
CA VAL A 12 11.38 12.11 -3.11
C VAL A 12 12.40 11.13 -2.52
N ASP A 13 13.66 11.25 -2.94
CA ASP A 13 14.75 10.41 -2.43
C ASP A 13 14.97 10.61 -0.93
N ALA A 14 14.97 11.87 -0.45
CA ALA A 14 15.10 12.18 0.97
C ALA A 14 13.95 11.61 1.81
N VAL A 15 12.72 11.62 1.31
CA VAL A 15 11.57 10.97 1.96
C VAL A 15 11.81 9.47 2.08
N VAL A 16 12.13 8.79 0.97
CA VAL A 16 12.34 7.33 0.96
C VAL A 16 13.51 6.92 1.86
N GLU A 17 14.62 7.67 1.84
CA GLU A 17 15.76 7.43 2.73
C GLU A 17 15.38 7.60 4.21
N THR A 18 14.54 8.59 4.51
CA THR A 18 14.04 8.82 5.88
C THR A 18 13.16 7.67 6.37
N LEU A 19 12.28 7.15 5.50
CA LEU A 19 11.47 5.96 5.80
C LEU A 19 12.36 4.73 6.04
N CYS A 20 13.36 4.52 5.19
CA CYS A 20 14.34 3.44 5.34
C CYS A 20 15.08 3.53 6.68
N ALA A 21 15.55 4.73 7.05
CA ALA A 21 16.26 4.96 8.30
C ALA A 21 15.36 4.76 9.54
N ALA A 22 14.04 4.95 9.41
CA ALA A 22 13.08 4.73 10.48
C ALA A 22 12.73 3.24 10.69
N ALA A 23 12.75 2.44 9.62
CA ALA A 23 12.33 1.03 9.63
C ALA A 23 12.96 0.16 10.74
N PRO A 24 14.27 0.24 11.06
CA PRO A 24 14.84 -0.52 12.17
C PRO A 24 14.25 -0.14 13.54
N SER A 25 13.93 1.14 13.74
CA SER A 25 13.34 1.63 14.98
C SER A 25 11.89 1.17 15.11
N ILE A 26 11.12 1.26 14.03
CA ILE A 26 9.74 0.74 13.95
C ILE A 26 9.76 -0.74 14.34
N ARG A 27 10.53 -1.56 13.61
CA ARG A 27 10.64 -3.01 13.83
C ARG A 27 11.08 -3.38 15.24
N ALA A 28 12.06 -2.67 15.80
CA ALA A 28 12.53 -2.91 17.17
C ALA A 28 11.49 -2.49 18.24
N GLY A 29 10.60 -1.57 17.91
CA GLY A 29 9.54 -1.10 18.80
C GLY A 29 8.32 -2.03 18.91
N LEU A 30 8.11 -2.93 17.94
CA LEU A 30 6.91 -3.78 17.85
C LEU A 30 6.74 -4.80 19.01
N PRO A 31 7.80 -5.50 19.50
CA PRO A 31 7.61 -6.53 20.53
C PRO A 31 6.99 -6.02 21.83
N GLY A 32 7.25 -4.76 22.20
CA GLY A 32 6.71 -4.13 23.41
C GLY A 32 5.27 -3.60 23.28
N ARG A 33 4.75 -3.51 22.05
CA ARG A 33 3.53 -2.75 21.71
C ARG A 33 2.41 -3.62 21.14
N ARG A 34 2.31 -4.85 21.65
CA ARG A 34 1.30 -5.85 21.22
C ARG A 34 -0.09 -5.63 21.85
N VAL A 35 -0.28 -4.52 22.55
CA VAL A 35 -1.48 -4.21 23.33
C VAL A 35 -2.27 -3.11 22.60
N TYR A 36 -3.60 -3.23 22.60
CA TYR A 36 -4.48 -2.19 22.08
C TYR A 36 -4.56 -1.03 23.06
N GLU A 37 -4.50 0.21 22.57
CA GLU A 37 -4.76 1.39 23.38
C GLU A 37 -6.26 1.54 23.69
N GLU A 38 -6.60 2.32 24.72
CA GLU A 38 -7.98 2.74 24.97
C GLU A 38 -8.37 3.84 23.96
N GLY A 39 -8.85 3.46 22.77
CA GLY A 39 -9.30 4.41 21.74
C GLY A 39 -9.70 3.74 20.43
N THR A 40 -10.31 4.50 19.52
CA THR A 40 -10.55 4.10 18.12
C THR A 40 -10.03 5.18 17.18
N ASN A 41 -9.36 4.79 16.10
CA ASN A 41 -8.84 5.70 15.06
C ASN A 41 -10.00 6.30 14.22
N PRO A 42 -9.74 7.26 13.29
CA PRO A 42 -10.77 7.89 12.45
C PRO A 42 -11.59 6.89 11.62
N SER A 43 -11.00 5.74 11.31
CA SER A 43 -11.62 4.61 10.59
C SER A 43 -12.52 3.73 11.48
N GLY A 44 -12.60 4.00 12.78
CA GLY A 44 -13.41 3.27 13.76
C GLY A 44 -12.76 1.98 14.31
N GLU A 45 -11.46 1.78 14.06
CA GLU A 45 -10.71 0.60 14.47
C GLU A 45 -9.97 0.84 15.78
N ARG A 46 -9.83 -0.19 16.63
CA ARG A 46 -9.04 -0.07 17.88
C ARG A 46 -7.57 0.08 17.52
N GLN A 47 -6.98 1.21 17.90
CA GLN A 47 -5.60 1.54 17.60
C GLN A 47 -4.64 0.68 18.44
N LEU A 48 -3.64 0.05 17.82
CA LEU A 48 -2.56 -0.60 18.57
C LEU A 48 -1.53 0.45 18.94
N GLU A 49 -0.90 0.30 20.11
CA GLU A 49 0.22 1.17 20.53
C GLU A 49 1.35 1.17 19.47
N ALA A 50 1.47 0.09 18.69
CA ALA A 50 2.41 -0.03 17.58
C ALA A 50 2.11 0.94 16.42
N ASP A 51 0.83 1.16 16.13
CA ASP A 51 0.38 2.04 15.04
C ASP A 51 0.68 3.50 15.39
N THR A 52 0.25 3.92 16.59
CA THR A 52 0.54 5.26 17.14
C THR A 52 2.06 5.53 17.18
N TYR A 53 2.85 4.55 17.61
CA TYR A 53 4.30 4.68 17.65
C TYR A 53 4.92 4.85 16.26
N ALA A 54 4.47 4.08 15.27
CA ALA A 54 4.98 4.18 13.90
C ALA A 54 4.62 5.55 13.29
N ASP A 55 3.36 5.98 13.41
CA ASP A 55 2.89 7.29 12.93
C ASP A 55 3.70 8.45 13.56
N GLU A 56 3.79 8.49 14.89
CA GLU A 56 4.50 9.58 15.59
C GLU A 56 5.98 9.64 15.20
N LEU A 57 6.63 8.48 15.05
CA LEU A 57 8.02 8.41 14.64
C LEU A 57 8.20 8.90 13.20
N LEU A 58 7.34 8.49 12.27
CA LEU A 58 7.43 8.87 10.86
C LEU A 58 7.17 10.37 10.69
N LEU A 59 6.11 10.92 11.30
CA LEU A 59 5.85 12.35 11.31
C LEU A 59 7.03 13.15 11.89
N LYS A 60 7.59 12.69 13.02
CA LYS A 60 8.76 13.35 13.64
C LYS A 60 9.98 13.38 12.73
N ARG A 61 10.16 12.35 11.90
CA ARG A 61 11.32 12.21 11.01
C ARG A 61 11.14 12.95 9.69
N LEU A 62 9.93 13.04 9.17
CA LEU A 62 9.61 13.72 7.92
C LEU A 62 9.42 15.23 8.08
N ARG A 63 8.85 15.69 9.20
CA ARG A 63 8.60 17.12 9.47
C ARG A 63 9.82 18.05 9.26
N PRO A 64 11.07 17.65 9.61
CA PRO A 64 12.23 18.51 9.41
C PRO A 64 12.78 18.53 7.96
N LEU A 65 12.23 17.73 7.05
CA LEU A 65 12.71 17.68 5.66
C LEU A 65 12.23 18.91 4.90
N ASP A 66 13.18 19.65 4.32
CA ASP A 66 12.85 20.72 3.38
C ASP A 66 12.20 20.12 2.13
N GLY A 67 11.11 20.72 1.65
CA GLY A 67 10.41 20.26 0.45
C GLY A 67 9.25 19.29 0.69
N VAL A 68 8.93 18.96 1.94
CA VAL A 68 7.70 18.23 2.28
C VAL A 68 6.67 19.22 2.80
N GLY A 69 5.54 19.34 2.09
CA GLY A 69 4.46 20.25 2.40
C GLY A 69 3.41 19.65 3.33
N GLN A 70 3.00 18.42 3.06
CA GLN A 70 1.91 17.78 3.78
C GLN A 70 2.28 16.37 4.25
N TYR A 71 1.79 16.02 5.43
CA TYR A 71 1.82 14.67 5.98
C TYR A 71 0.40 14.21 6.24
N ALA A 72 0.00 13.10 5.64
CA ALA A 72 -1.23 12.39 5.96
C ALA A 72 -0.90 10.97 6.43
N SER A 73 -1.70 10.47 7.37
CA SER A 73 -1.57 9.10 7.86
C SER A 73 -2.95 8.49 8.02
N GLU A 74 -3.07 7.19 7.76
CA GLU A 74 -4.29 6.42 8.09
C GLU A 74 -4.72 6.63 9.55
N GLU A 75 -3.76 6.81 10.46
CA GLU A 75 -3.97 6.96 11.90
C GLU A 75 -4.47 8.36 12.34
N ARG A 76 -4.57 9.31 11.41
CA ARG A 76 -4.87 10.72 11.70
C ARG A 76 -6.04 11.21 10.87
N ALA A 77 -6.98 11.90 11.51
CA ALA A 77 -8.21 12.36 10.86
C ALA A 77 -8.01 13.46 9.81
N GLU A 78 -6.93 14.23 9.93
CA GLU A 78 -6.66 15.42 9.12
C GLU A 78 -5.24 15.38 8.56
N VAL A 79 -5.08 16.00 7.39
CA VAL A 79 -3.78 16.27 6.77
C VAL A 79 -3.03 17.30 7.63
N ILE A 80 -1.77 17.03 7.94
CA ILE A 80 -0.91 17.93 8.70
C ILE A 80 -0.05 18.74 7.74
N ASP A 81 -0.21 20.06 7.78
CA ASP A 81 0.74 20.99 7.18
C ASP A 81 2.08 20.94 7.93
N ILE A 82 3.15 20.61 7.20
CA ILE A 82 4.52 20.54 7.72
C ILE A 82 5.52 21.39 6.93
N GLY A 83 5.08 22.16 5.91
CA GLY A 83 5.96 23.01 5.11
C GLY A 83 5.43 23.33 3.72
N GLU A 84 6.35 23.47 2.77
CA GLU A 84 6.05 23.66 1.34
C GLU A 84 6.72 22.56 0.51
N GLY A 85 6.02 22.06 -0.51
CA GLY A 85 6.50 21.05 -1.45
C GLY A 85 5.57 19.84 -1.52
N VAL A 86 6.14 18.65 -1.69
CA VAL A 86 5.39 17.42 -1.98
C VAL A 86 4.48 17.00 -0.81
N SER A 87 3.42 16.27 -1.11
CA SER A 87 2.55 15.67 -0.11
C SER A 87 2.92 14.20 0.13
N VAL A 88 3.02 13.78 1.39
CA VAL A 88 3.33 12.39 1.77
C VAL A 88 2.14 11.79 2.51
N ALA A 89 1.62 10.66 2.02
CA ALA A 89 0.60 9.88 2.70
C ALA A 89 1.13 8.49 3.08
N LEU A 90 0.79 8.03 4.28
CA LEU A 90 1.32 6.78 4.84
C LEU A 90 0.21 5.91 5.44
N ASP A 91 0.32 4.60 5.22
CA ASP A 91 -0.09 3.63 6.23
C ASP A 91 1.17 3.27 7.05
N PRO A 92 1.29 3.77 8.30
CA PRO A 92 2.46 3.55 9.13
C PRO A 92 2.73 2.06 9.41
N LEU A 93 1.66 1.25 9.50
CA LEU A 93 1.76 -0.16 9.85
C LEU A 93 0.59 -0.99 9.27
N ASP A 94 0.61 -1.22 7.95
CA ASP A 94 -0.30 -2.16 7.28
C ASP A 94 -0.19 -3.55 7.92
N GLY A 95 -1.35 -4.16 8.18
CA GLY A 95 -1.43 -5.46 8.81
C GLY A 95 -1.03 -5.44 10.27
N SER A 96 -1.21 -4.35 11.01
CA SER A 96 -0.91 -4.28 12.45
C SER A 96 -1.57 -5.41 13.27
N THR A 97 -2.75 -5.90 12.84
CA THR A 97 -3.40 -7.07 13.44
C THR A 97 -2.56 -8.37 13.36
N ASN A 98 -1.64 -8.47 12.39
CA ASN A 98 -0.66 -9.55 12.24
C ASN A 98 0.49 -9.51 13.25
N LEU A 99 0.60 -8.43 14.02
CA LEU A 99 1.60 -8.33 15.09
C LEU A 99 1.41 -9.42 16.17
N LYS A 100 0.16 -9.71 16.52
CA LYS A 100 -0.21 -10.73 17.54
C LYS A 100 0.17 -12.16 17.10
N PRO A 101 -0.21 -12.63 15.89
CA PRO A 101 0.23 -13.94 15.39
C PRO A 101 1.69 -13.98 14.93
N ASN A 102 2.43 -12.87 15.00
CA ASN A 102 3.81 -12.77 14.53
C ASN A 102 3.94 -13.04 13.03
N ASN A 103 3.04 -12.44 12.25
CA ASN A 103 3.00 -12.55 10.80
C ASN A 103 3.49 -11.24 10.14
N VAL A 104 3.54 -11.22 8.82
CA VAL A 104 4.04 -10.10 8.01
C VAL A 104 3.11 -8.87 8.13
N MET A 105 3.75 -7.70 8.13
CA MET A 105 3.19 -6.35 8.23
C MET A 105 4.22 -5.38 7.65
N GLY A 106 3.92 -4.10 7.52
CA GLY A 106 4.91 -3.11 7.09
C GLY A 106 4.39 -1.70 6.92
N THR A 107 5.21 -0.82 6.35
CA THR A 107 4.87 0.59 6.15
C THR A 107 4.67 0.85 4.67
N LEU A 108 3.54 1.42 4.29
CA LEU A 108 3.20 1.79 2.91
C LEU A 108 3.24 3.30 2.76
N TYR A 109 3.75 3.79 1.63
CA TYR A 109 3.88 5.22 1.37
C TYR A 109 3.48 5.59 -0.04
N SER A 110 2.99 6.81 -0.16
CA SER A 110 2.76 7.53 -1.41
C SER A 110 3.27 8.97 -1.30
N ILE A 111 3.82 9.49 -2.40
CA ILE A 111 4.34 10.85 -2.53
C ILE A 111 3.68 11.49 -3.75
N TYR A 112 3.10 12.67 -3.57
CA TYR A 112 2.31 13.37 -4.59
C TYR A 112 2.85 14.79 -4.84
N ASP A 113 2.66 15.27 -6.07
CA ASP A 113 2.97 16.66 -6.47
C ASP A 113 1.85 17.65 -6.10
N GLU A 114 0.66 17.14 -5.75
CA GLU A 114 -0.51 17.96 -5.43
C GLU A 114 -0.90 17.88 -3.93
N PRO A 115 -1.59 18.89 -3.38
CA PRO A 115 -2.16 18.84 -2.04
C PRO A 115 -3.21 17.73 -1.87
N LEU A 116 -3.22 17.09 -0.71
CA LEU A 116 -4.15 16.02 -0.36
C LEU A 116 -5.52 16.56 0.11
N PRO A 117 -6.63 15.83 -0.14
CA PRO A 117 -6.71 14.61 -0.94
C PRO A 117 -6.56 14.90 -2.45
N THR A 118 -5.91 13.99 -3.19
CA THR A 118 -5.66 14.14 -4.64
C THR A 118 -5.71 12.81 -5.37
N GLY A 119 -5.94 12.83 -6.68
CA GLY A 119 -6.03 11.64 -7.52
C GLY A 119 -4.71 10.90 -7.68
N GLY A 120 -4.80 9.60 -8.00
CA GLY A 120 -3.65 8.71 -8.17
C GLY A 120 -2.73 9.08 -9.33
N GLU A 121 -3.22 9.85 -10.30
CA GLU A 121 -2.44 10.40 -11.41
C GLU A 121 -1.36 11.41 -10.98
N ASN A 122 -1.46 11.95 -9.76
CA ASN A 122 -0.51 12.92 -9.20
C ASN A 122 0.60 12.25 -8.36
N LEU A 123 0.69 10.91 -8.39
CA LEU A 123 1.75 10.16 -7.72
C LEU A 123 3.11 10.36 -8.41
N LEU A 124 4.08 10.83 -7.63
CA LEU A 124 5.49 10.90 -8.01
C LEU A 124 6.21 9.59 -7.73
N ALA A 125 5.90 8.98 -6.58
CA ALA A 125 6.46 7.70 -6.15
C ALA A 125 5.55 7.03 -5.13
N ALA A 126 5.59 5.69 -5.09
CA ALA A 126 4.95 4.90 -4.07
C ALA A 126 5.80 3.68 -3.72
N GLY A 127 5.58 3.08 -2.56
CA GLY A 127 6.34 1.91 -2.17
C GLY A 127 5.97 1.43 -0.78
N TYR A 128 6.56 0.31 -0.37
CA TYR A 128 6.40 -0.20 0.97
C TYR A 128 7.65 -0.85 1.51
N ILE A 129 7.80 -0.77 2.83
CA ILE A 129 8.80 -1.49 3.60
C ILE A 129 8.12 -2.70 4.24
N LEU A 130 8.55 -3.90 3.87
CA LEU A 130 7.99 -5.15 4.38
C LEU A 130 8.78 -5.65 5.59
N TYR A 131 8.12 -5.81 6.74
CA TYR A 131 8.72 -6.38 7.95
C TYR A 131 8.58 -7.90 7.99
N GLY A 132 9.16 -8.58 7.00
CA GLY A 132 9.22 -10.03 6.92
C GLY A 132 10.38 -10.67 7.72
N PRO A 133 10.72 -11.94 7.40
CA PRO A 133 11.95 -12.57 7.89
C PRO A 133 13.20 -11.77 7.53
N VAL A 134 13.18 -11.17 6.34
CA VAL A 134 14.11 -10.13 5.87
C VAL A 134 13.30 -8.85 5.71
N THR A 135 13.88 -7.70 6.06
CA THR A 135 13.25 -6.41 5.80
C THR A 135 13.62 -5.94 4.41
N THR A 136 12.62 -5.68 3.58
CA THR A 136 12.81 -5.25 2.19
C THR A 136 12.05 -3.94 1.93
N LEU A 137 12.49 -3.19 0.93
CA LEU A 137 11.77 -2.06 0.36
C LEU A 137 11.42 -2.42 -1.09
N VAL A 138 10.15 -2.24 -1.45
CA VAL A 138 9.71 -2.14 -2.84
C VAL A 138 9.39 -0.67 -3.09
N ALA A 139 10.00 -0.08 -4.12
CA ALA A 139 9.83 1.32 -4.48
C ALA A 139 9.52 1.43 -5.97
N ALA A 140 8.41 2.10 -6.30
CA ALA A 140 7.97 2.41 -7.65
C ALA A 140 8.13 3.90 -7.92
N ARG A 141 8.72 4.24 -9.08
CA ARG A 141 8.95 5.61 -9.54
C ARG A 141 9.22 5.59 -11.04
N ASP A 142 8.70 6.57 -11.77
CA ASP A 142 8.96 6.75 -13.21
C ASP A 142 8.71 5.49 -14.06
N GLY A 143 7.69 4.72 -13.71
CA GLY A 143 7.32 3.47 -14.41
C GLY A 143 8.24 2.28 -14.13
N VAL A 144 9.12 2.37 -13.13
CA VAL A 144 10.04 1.29 -12.73
C VAL A 144 9.78 0.91 -11.27
N VAL A 145 9.79 -0.39 -10.99
CA VAL A 145 9.77 -0.92 -9.62
C VAL A 145 11.12 -1.51 -9.28
N SER A 146 11.72 -1.07 -8.17
CA SER A 146 12.97 -1.61 -7.65
C SER A 146 12.76 -2.23 -6.27
N GLU A 147 13.51 -3.30 -6.00
CA GLU A 147 13.51 -4.03 -4.73
C GLU A 147 14.88 -3.89 -4.05
N TYR A 148 14.85 -3.64 -2.74
CA TYR A 148 16.04 -3.49 -1.91
C TYR A 148 15.94 -4.34 -0.64
N ILE A 149 17.07 -4.85 -0.18
CA ILE A 149 17.20 -5.35 1.20
C ILE A 149 17.55 -4.17 2.10
N LEU A 150 16.86 -4.05 3.24
CA LEU A 150 17.17 -3.06 4.27
C LEU A 150 17.99 -3.69 5.41
N GLU A 151 19.21 -3.18 5.60
CA GLU A 151 20.08 -3.56 6.72
C GLU A 151 20.39 -2.30 7.53
N SER A 152 19.96 -2.27 8.81
CA SER A 152 20.20 -1.13 9.70
C SER A 152 19.76 0.23 9.13
N GLY A 153 18.71 0.22 8.30
CA GLY A 153 18.12 1.41 7.69
C GLY A 153 18.79 1.85 6.39
N ILE A 154 19.77 1.09 5.92
CA ILE A 154 20.46 1.32 4.65
C ILE A 154 19.86 0.36 3.61
N LYS A 155 19.37 0.90 2.50
CA LYS A 155 18.87 0.10 1.37
C LYS A 155 20.03 -0.38 0.50
N ARG A 156 20.03 -1.67 0.15
CA ARG A 156 20.98 -2.30 -0.78
C ARG A 156 20.20 -2.89 -1.95
N PRO A 157 20.54 -2.57 -3.21
CA PRO A 157 19.81 -3.09 -4.36
C PRO A 157 19.75 -4.62 -4.34
N LEU A 158 18.55 -5.17 -4.54
CA LEU A 158 18.32 -6.59 -4.74
C LEU A 158 17.90 -6.85 -6.18
N ARG A 159 16.97 -6.04 -6.71
CA ARG A 159 16.52 -6.06 -8.10
C ARG A 159 16.22 -4.63 -8.54
N GLU A 160 16.85 -4.17 -9.61
CA GLU A 160 16.65 -2.80 -10.11
C GLU A 160 15.35 -2.65 -10.91
N GLU A 161 14.87 -3.74 -11.52
CA GLU A 161 13.63 -3.80 -12.30
C GLU A 161 12.85 -5.08 -11.93
N LEU A 162 11.82 -4.92 -11.08
CA LEU A 162 10.88 -5.94 -10.68
C LEU A 162 9.62 -5.84 -11.53
N THR A 163 9.40 -6.80 -12.40
CA THR A 163 8.19 -6.90 -13.22
C THR A 163 7.30 -8.03 -12.73
N LEU A 164 6.00 -7.87 -12.93
CA LEU A 164 5.02 -8.90 -12.62
C LEU A 164 5.22 -10.11 -13.57
N PRO A 165 5.30 -11.35 -13.05
CA PRO A 165 5.42 -12.53 -13.90
C PRO A 165 4.20 -12.72 -14.83
N ASP A 166 4.44 -13.07 -16.09
CA ASP A 166 3.38 -13.30 -17.09
C ASP A 166 2.48 -14.50 -16.76
N ASP A 167 3.05 -15.55 -16.15
CA ASP A 167 2.34 -16.76 -15.75
C ASP A 167 1.80 -16.61 -14.32
N PRO A 168 0.49 -16.38 -14.11
CA PRO A 168 -0.06 -16.24 -12.77
C PRO A 168 -0.05 -17.56 -12.02
N ALA A 169 0.39 -17.55 -10.76
CA ALA A 169 0.49 -18.77 -9.95
C ALA A 169 -0.33 -18.73 -8.66
N ILE A 170 -0.79 -17.56 -8.22
CA ILE A 170 -1.50 -17.41 -6.94
C ILE A 170 -2.70 -16.48 -7.01
N PHE A 171 -3.62 -16.61 -6.06
CA PHE A 171 -4.66 -15.63 -5.82
C PHE A 171 -4.78 -15.34 -4.32
N SER A 172 -5.15 -14.10 -4.00
CA SER A 172 -5.31 -13.60 -2.64
C SER A 172 -6.58 -12.77 -2.51
N PHE A 173 -7.64 -13.37 -1.96
CA PHE A 173 -8.94 -12.72 -1.84
C PHE A 173 -9.29 -12.41 -0.38
N GLY A 174 -9.40 -11.12 -0.09
CA GLY A 174 -9.78 -10.59 1.21
C GLY A 174 -11.27 -10.35 1.39
N GLY A 175 -11.62 -9.78 2.54
CA GLY A 175 -13.01 -9.67 2.98
C GLY A 175 -13.56 -10.99 3.50
N ARG A 176 -14.86 -11.05 3.76
CA ARG A 176 -15.54 -12.27 4.21
C ARG A 176 -16.44 -12.79 3.11
N ALA A 177 -16.27 -14.07 2.75
CA ALA A 177 -17.03 -14.69 1.66
C ALA A 177 -18.55 -14.56 1.79
N ASN A 178 -19.09 -14.52 3.02
CA ASN A 178 -20.52 -14.37 3.26
C ASN A 178 -21.05 -12.94 3.03
N HIS A 179 -20.18 -11.97 2.78
CA HIS A 179 -20.53 -10.59 2.43
C HIS A 179 -20.09 -10.21 1.01
N TRP A 180 -19.49 -11.14 0.26
CA TRP A 180 -19.21 -10.88 -1.15
C TRP A 180 -20.52 -10.81 -1.93
N PHE A 181 -20.55 -9.95 -2.95
CA PHE A 181 -21.60 -9.98 -3.95
C PHE A 181 -21.44 -11.23 -4.85
N ASP A 182 -22.55 -11.71 -5.43
CA ASP A 182 -22.62 -12.96 -6.18
C ASP A 182 -21.63 -12.98 -7.38
N GLU A 183 -21.42 -11.82 -7.99
CA GLU A 183 -20.51 -11.60 -9.11
C GLU A 183 -19.07 -11.93 -8.72
N PHE A 184 -18.58 -11.32 -7.63
CA PHE A 184 -17.25 -11.57 -7.10
C PHE A 184 -17.12 -13.00 -6.55
N GLU A 185 -18.14 -13.51 -5.84
CA GLU A 185 -18.10 -14.90 -5.34
C GLU A 185 -17.95 -15.90 -6.49
N THR A 186 -18.63 -15.67 -7.62
CA THR A 186 -18.47 -16.53 -8.79
C THR A 186 -17.05 -16.47 -9.34
N PHE A 187 -16.51 -15.26 -9.54
CA PHE A 187 -15.13 -15.07 -10.01
C PHE A 187 -14.12 -15.76 -9.08
N ALA A 188 -14.30 -15.62 -7.77
CA ALA A 188 -13.43 -16.23 -6.78
C ALA A 188 -13.44 -17.76 -6.90
N ARG A 189 -14.63 -18.37 -7.04
CA ARG A 189 -14.80 -19.83 -7.18
C ARG A 189 -14.28 -20.38 -8.51
N GLU A 190 -14.26 -19.57 -9.57
CA GLU A 190 -13.66 -19.93 -10.85
C GLU A 190 -12.13 -19.91 -10.73
N THR A 191 -11.59 -18.83 -10.15
CA THR A 191 -10.14 -18.69 -9.90
C THR A 191 -9.60 -19.82 -9.02
N GLU A 192 -10.33 -20.20 -7.97
CA GLU A 192 -9.98 -21.33 -7.10
C GLU A 192 -9.87 -22.67 -7.84
N ARG A 193 -10.59 -22.83 -8.95
CA ARG A 193 -10.62 -24.07 -9.75
C ARG A 193 -9.65 -24.03 -10.94
N THR A 194 -9.04 -22.88 -11.23
CA THR A 194 -8.06 -22.74 -12.29
C THR A 194 -6.82 -23.57 -11.97
N GLU A 195 -6.43 -24.44 -12.90
CA GLU A 195 -5.26 -25.30 -12.73
C GLU A 195 -3.99 -24.45 -12.57
N GLY A 196 -3.15 -24.77 -11.58
CA GLY A 196 -1.90 -24.06 -11.29
C GLY A 196 -2.05 -22.91 -10.29
N MET A 197 -3.24 -22.34 -10.12
CA MET A 197 -3.50 -21.24 -9.19
C MET A 197 -3.60 -21.72 -7.74
N LYS A 198 -2.88 -21.07 -6.83
CA LYS A 198 -2.86 -21.42 -5.39
C LYS A 198 -3.31 -20.26 -4.52
N LEU A 199 -4.18 -20.57 -3.55
CA LEU A 199 -4.55 -19.60 -2.52
C LEU A 199 -3.32 -19.16 -1.71
N ARG A 200 -3.16 -17.85 -1.55
CA ARG A 200 -2.28 -17.19 -0.59
C ARG A 200 -3.07 -16.05 0.03
N TYR A 201 -3.28 -16.08 1.34
CA TYR A 201 -3.91 -14.96 2.04
C TYR A 201 -3.33 -14.88 3.45
N GLY A 202 -2.49 -13.87 3.66
CA GLY A 202 -1.75 -13.60 4.88
C GLY A 202 -2.42 -12.53 5.75
N GLY A 203 -3.39 -11.78 5.21
CA GLY A 203 -4.16 -10.80 5.98
C GLY A 203 -3.43 -9.48 6.26
N SER A 204 -2.35 -9.21 5.51
CA SER A 204 -1.71 -7.90 5.37
C SER A 204 -1.70 -7.59 3.89
N MET A 205 -2.24 -6.43 3.50
CA MET A 205 -2.37 -6.09 2.09
C MET A 205 -1.00 -6.11 1.42
N ILE A 206 0.00 -5.44 1.99
CA ILE A 206 1.32 -5.37 1.36
C ILE A 206 1.99 -6.75 1.34
N GLY A 207 1.76 -7.60 2.35
CA GLY A 207 2.31 -8.95 2.39
C GLY A 207 1.71 -9.86 1.32
N ASP A 208 0.42 -9.70 1.04
CA ASP A 208 -0.28 -10.44 0.00
C ASP A 208 0.06 -9.91 -1.40
N VAL A 209 0.08 -8.58 -1.60
CA VAL A 209 0.51 -7.96 -2.87
C VAL A 209 1.98 -8.25 -3.19
N ASN A 210 2.86 -8.27 -2.18
CA ASN A 210 4.27 -8.62 -2.40
C ASN A 210 4.42 -10.06 -2.94
N GLN A 211 3.54 -10.98 -2.53
CA GLN A 211 3.52 -12.32 -3.14
C GLN A 211 3.04 -12.26 -4.59
N ILE A 212 2.03 -11.44 -4.92
CA ILE A 212 1.57 -11.24 -6.30
C ILE A 212 2.72 -10.74 -7.18
N LEU A 213 3.45 -9.71 -6.75
CA LEU A 213 4.61 -9.16 -7.49
C LEU A 213 5.69 -10.21 -7.80
N HIS A 214 5.84 -11.24 -6.97
CA HIS A 214 6.90 -12.24 -7.12
C HIS A 214 6.45 -13.52 -7.84
N TYR A 215 5.17 -13.86 -7.76
CA TYR A 215 4.65 -15.13 -8.27
C TYR A 215 3.67 -14.96 -9.43
N GLY A 216 3.23 -13.75 -9.73
CA GLY A 216 2.09 -13.50 -10.61
C GLY A 216 0.79 -13.98 -9.97
N GLY A 217 -0.33 -13.38 -10.35
CA GLY A 217 -1.62 -13.70 -9.78
C GLY A 217 -2.56 -12.52 -9.72
N ILE A 218 -3.52 -12.62 -8.81
CA ILE A 218 -4.46 -11.54 -8.50
C ILE A 218 -4.68 -11.41 -7.00
N PHE A 219 -4.61 -10.17 -6.51
CA PHE A 219 -5.11 -9.76 -5.20
C PHE A 219 -6.47 -9.08 -5.40
N ALA A 220 -7.42 -9.38 -4.53
CA ALA A 220 -8.71 -8.72 -4.49
C ALA A 220 -9.15 -8.43 -3.05
N TYR A 221 -9.62 -7.21 -2.82
CA TYR A 221 -10.39 -6.83 -1.65
C TYR A 221 -11.68 -6.16 -2.13
N PRO A 222 -12.75 -6.94 -2.36
CA PRO A 222 -13.93 -6.44 -3.04
C PRO A 222 -14.80 -5.53 -2.17
N ALA A 223 -15.70 -4.82 -2.84
CA ALA A 223 -16.92 -4.32 -2.22
C ALA A 223 -17.66 -5.46 -1.50
N GLN A 224 -18.23 -5.17 -0.34
CA GLN A 224 -18.99 -6.13 0.45
C GLN A 224 -20.39 -5.59 0.74
N THR A 225 -21.35 -6.48 0.98
CA THR A 225 -22.73 -6.09 1.32
C THR A 225 -22.82 -5.21 2.58
N ASP A 226 -21.85 -5.34 3.50
CA ASP A 226 -21.72 -4.52 4.71
C ASP A 226 -20.71 -3.36 4.58
N ALA A 227 -19.99 -3.29 3.45
CA ALA A 227 -19.06 -2.22 3.11
C ALA A 227 -19.03 -2.01 1.57
N PRO A 228 -20.07 -1.37 0.98
CA PRO A 228 -20.21 -1.29 -0.48
C PRO A 228 -19.10 -0.48 -1.16
N SER A 229 -18.51 0.49 -0.48
CA SER A 229 -17.35 1.25 -0.96
C SER A 229 -16.01 0.53 -0.74
N GLY A 230 -16.01 -0.74 -0.36
CA GLY A 230 -14.79 -1.46 0.04
C GLY A 230 -14.32 -1.11 1.46
N LYS A 231 -13.16 -1.63 1.83
CA LYS A 231 -12.57 -1.43 3.18
C LYS A 231 -11.23 -0.72 3.17
N LEU A 232 -10.47 -0.84 2.10
CA LEU A 232 -9.13 -0.25 1.98
C LEU A 232 -9.27 1.23 1.65
N ARG A 233 -8.41 2.07 2.22
CA ARG A 233 -8.42 3.52 2.03
C ARG A 233 -7.72 3.87 0.72
N GLN A 234 -8.36 4.67 -0.11
CA GLN A 234 -7.89 4.98 -1.46
C GLN A 234 -6.53 5.69 -1.44
N GLN A 235 -6.36 6.74 -0.64
CA GLN A 235 -5.11 7.53 -0.59
C GLN A 235 -3.92 6.77 0.03
N PHE A 236 -4.20 5.90 1.02
CA PHE A 236 -3.17 5.25 1.83
C PHE A 236 -2.84 3.83 1.37
N GLU A 237 -3.80 3.12 0.76
CA GLU A 237 -3.68 1.71 0.41
C GLU A 237 -3.91 1.49 -1.10
N GLY A 238 -5.03 1.97 -1.64
CA GLY A 238 -5.44 1.72 -3.03
C GLY A 238 -4.49 2.31 -4.07
N PHE A 239 -4.33 3.63 -4.08
CA PHE A 239 -3.45 4.34 -5.02
C PHE A 239 -2.00 3.86 -4.99
N PRO A 240 -1.31 3.78 -3.84
CA PRO A 240 0.09 3.33 -3.84
C PRO A 240 0.26 1.90 -4.36
N ILE A 241 -0.66 0.97 -4.02
CA ILE A 241 -0.61 -0.40 -4.54
C ILE A 241 -0.92 -0.45 -6.04
N GLY A 242 -1.91 0.31 -6.50
CA GLY A 242 -2.22 0.45 -7.93
C GLY A 242 -1.01 0.93 -8.73
N TYR A 243 -0.36 1.99 -8.25
CA TYR A 243 0.84 2.56 -8.88
C TYR A 243 2.00 1.58 -8.96
N ILE A 244 2.28 0.85 -7.86
CA ILE A 244 3.35 -0.16 -7.84
C ILE A 244 3.06 -1.28 -8.84
N ILE A 245 1.82 -1.77 -8.90
CA ILE A 245 1.45 -2.89 -9.79
C ILE A 245 1.47 -2.45 -11.25
N GLU A 246 0.95 -1.28 -11.58
CA GLU A 246 0.99 -0.75 -12.95
C GLU A 246 2.43 -0.47 -13.40
N CYS A 247 3.29 0.07 -12.54
CA CYS A 247 4.73 0.21 -12.83
C CYS A 247 5.42 -1.15 -13.04
N ALA A 248 4.96 -2.21 -12.40
CA ALA A 248 5.47 -3.57 -12.60
C ALA A 248 4.93 -4.24 -13.88
N GLY A 249 4.10 -3.55 -14.68
CA GLY A 249 3.47 -4.10 -15.89
C GLY A 249 2.18 -4.89 -15.63
N GLY A 250 1.61 -4.80 -14.43
CA GLY A 250 0.30 -5.34 -14.10
C GLY A 250 -0.84 -4.34 -14.34
N ARG A 251 -2.02 -4.68 -13.83
CA ARG A 251 -3.21 -3.83 -13.86
C ARG A 251 -3.76 -3.61 -12.46
N SER A 252 -4.32 -2.42 -12.24
CA SER A 252 -5.11 -2.09 -11.06
C SER A 252 -6.55 -1.79 -11.46
N SER A 253 -7.50 -2.01 -10.55
CA SER A 253 -8.91 -1.73 -10.77
C SER A 253 -9.68 -1.49 -9.46
N ASP A 254 -10.67 -0.59 -9.50
CA ASP A 254 -11.72 -0.43 -8.47
C ASP A 254 -12.95 -1.33 -8.73
N GLY A 255 -12.94 -2.09 -9.83
CA GLY A 255 -14.02 -2.92 -10.33
C GLY A 255 -14.59 -2.43 -11.67
N GLU A 256 -14.35 -1.17 -12.02
CA GLU A 256 -14.82 -0.55 -13.27
C GLU A 256 -13.68 0.13 -14.06
N GLN A 257 -12.70 0.69 -13.36
CA GLN A 257 -11.60 1.46 -13.95
C GLN A 257 -10.31 1.30 -13.12
N SER A 258 -9.17 1.78 -13.66
CA SER A 258 -7.91 1.81 -12.92
C SER A 258 -8.06 2.54 -11.58
N LEU A 259 -7.44 2.02 -10.52
CA LEU A 259 -7.40 2.70 -9.23
C LEU A 259 -6.81 4.10 -9.37
N LEU A 260 -5.85 4.31 -10.28
CA LEU A 260 -5.20 5.61 -10.49
C LEU A 260 -6.08 6.65 -11.18
N SER A 261 -7.25 6.25 -11.71
CA SER A 261 -8.22 7.16 -12.32
C SER A 261 -9.21 7.77 -11.30
N GLY A 262 -9.17 7.31 -10.05
CA GLY A 262 -10.08 7.79 -9.01
C GLY A 262 -9.75 9.19 -8.50
N THR A 263 -10.78 10.01 -8.29
CA THR A 263 -10.67 11.31 -7.60
C THR A 263 -11.30 11.20 -6.21
N PRO A 264 -10.52 11.28 -5.11
CA PRO A 264 -11.06 11.18 -3.77
C PRO A 264 -11.81 12.46 -3.37
N ASP A 265 -12.96 12.32 -2.72
CA ASP A 265 -13.68 13.42 -2.08
C ASP A 265 -13.13 13.72 -0.67
N GLY A 266 -12.60 12.68 -0.01
CA GLY A 266 -12.09 12.69 1.35
C GLY A 266 -10.79 11.91 1.51
N ILE A 267 -9.97 12.32 2.49
CA ILE A 267 -8.66 11.71 2.73
C ILE A 267 -8.73 10.23 3.17
N HIS A 268 -9.85 9.83 3.77
CA HIS A 268 -10.10 8.45 4.23
C HIS A 268 -11.12 7.70 3.37
N ASP A 269 -11.38 8.15 2.14
CA ASP A 269 -12.30 7.47 1.24
C ASP A 269 -11.85 6.03 1.00
N ARG A 270 -12.83 5.14 0.85
CA ARG A 270 -12.58 3.71 0.67
C ARG A 270 -12.84 3.31 -0.76
N VAL A 271 -12.12 2.30 -1.20
CA VAL A 271 -12.26 1.75 -2.55
C VAL A 271 -12.12 0.22 -2.50
N PRO A 272 -12.87 -0.53 -3.33
CA PRO A 272 -12.51 -1.91 -3.67
C PRO A 272 -11.14 -1.92 -4.37
N VAL A 273 -10.32 -2.94 -4.12
CA VAL A 273 -8.98 -3.01 -4.71
C VAL A 273 -8.79 -4.34 -5.40
N TYR A 274 -8.53 -4.30 -6.71
CA TYR A 274 -8.17 -5.47 -7.50
C TYR A 274 -6.86 -5.16 -8.22
N VAL A 275 -5.82 -5.96 -7.99
CA VAL A 275 -4.51 -5.75 -8.62
C VAL A 275 -3.86 -7.07 -9.00
N GLY A 276 -3.13 -7.10 -10.11
CA GLY A 276 -2.40 -8.28 -10.54
C GLY A 276 -2.20 -8.35 -12.05
N ASN A 277 -2.19 -9.55 -12.60
CA ASN A 277 -2.04 -9.76 -14.04
C ASN A 277 -3.24 -9.20 -14.79
N ASP A 278 -2.97 -8.51 -15.90
CA ASP A 278 -3.96 -7.85 -16.75
C ASP A 278 -5.14 -8.78 -17.10
N SER A 279 -4.86 -9.96 -17.65
CA SER A 279 -5.91 -10.93 -18.01
C SER A 279 -6.82 -11.37 -16.85
N LEU A 280 -6.32 -11.42 -15.62
CA LEU A 280 -7.12 -11.77 -14.44
C LEU A 280 -7.97 -10.60 -13.97
N VAL A 281 -7.44 -9.37 -14.02
CA VAL A 281 -8.18 -8.16 -13.66
C VAL A 281 -9.26 -7.87 -14.70
N GLU A 282 -8.98 -8.02 -16.00
CA GLU A 282 -9.98 -7.88 -17.06
C GLU A 282 -11.11 -8.92 -16.94
N SER A 283 -10.76 -10.17 -16.64
CA SER A 283 -11.76 -11.21 -16.39
C SER A 283 -12.61 -10.92 -15.16
N LEU A 284 -12.06 -10.24 -14.16
CA LEU A 284 -12.79 -9.80 -12.97
C LEU A 284 -13.75 -8.65 -13.32
N GLU A 285 -13.28 -7.59 -13.99
CA GLU A 285 -14.13 -6.45 -14.40
C GLU A 285 -15.32 -6.94 -15.23
N ALA A 286 -15.07 -7.79 -16.23
CA ALA A 286 -16.12 -8.37 -17.07
C ALA A 286 -17.16 -9.21 -16.30
N ARG A 287 -16.81 -9.68 -15.09
CA ARG A 287 -17.72 -10.42 -14.22
C ARG A 287 -18.52 -9.51 -13.30
N LEU A 288 -17.94 -8.38 -12.88
CA LEU A 288 -18.57 -7.41 -11.99
C LEU A 288 -19.64 -6.57 -12.72
N GLY A 289 -19.46 -6.29 -14.01
CA GLY A 289 -20.48 -5.64 -14.85
C GLY A 289 -19.93 -4.60 -15.80
#